data_AF-A0A2J4PPY1-F1
#
_entry.id   AF-A0A2J4PPY1-F1
#
_cell.length_a   1.000
_cell.length_b   1.000
_cell.length_c   1.000
_cell.angle_alpha   90.00
_cell.angle_beta   90.00
_cell.angle_gamma   90.00
#
_symmetry.space_group_name_H-M   'P 1'
#
loop_
_entity.id
_entity.type
_entity.pdbx_description
1 polymer ?
#
loop_
_entity_poly.entity_id
_entity_poly.type
_entity_poly.pdbx_seq_one_letter_code
_entity_poly.pdbx_strand_id
1 'polypeptide(L)'
;SHLGWLCFATMWLLQAMVFWHGMNAIKRFIDIAGPAVYVVMLALAGWIVYKTGFDGISFTLASKSLSAGEQTWQMITATALVVSYFSGPLLNFGDFSRYGKSMGEIRRGNRWGLPFNFLLFSIVTVVIVSGTQSLFGRMITDPIETVSRVGNDLAVAIGLLTMITATIGINIVANFVSPAFDFSNCSPQKISFRTGGMIAAVGSILLTPWNLFNSPELIHYTLDVLGAFIGPLFGILIVDFYIIKRGKVSVNDLFDDTPKGQYWYRNGFNPKAIAALVPSVAIGLVISFIPALHEVANFSWFIGVFLSGAAYRWIARDERVGATAGFSALAQKE
;
A
#
# COMPACT_ATOMS: atom_id res chain seq x y z
N SER A 1 14.48 12.29 -21.21
CA SER A 1 15.33 13.51 -21.36
C SER A 1 16.38 13.53 -20.27
N HIS A 2 17.51 14.22 -20.45
CA HIS A 2 18.53 14.38 -19.39
C HIS A 2 17.97 15.07 -18.14
N LEU A 3 17.08 16.05 -18.33
CA LEU A 3 16.39 16.74 -17.23
C LEU A 3 15.58 15.78 -16.36
N GLY A 4 14.84 14.84 -16.97
CA GLY A 4 14.07 13.84 -16.21
C GLY A 4 14.94 12.96 -15.33
N TRP A 5 16.11 12.53 -15.83
CA TRP A 5 17.08 11.76 -15.04
C TRP A 5 17.69 12.58 -13.90
N LEU A 6 17.95 13.87 -14.11
CA LEU A 6 18.43 14.76 -13.06
C LEU A 6 17.37 14.92 -11.95
N CYS A 7 16.12 15.23 -12.33
CA CYS A 7 15.01 15.33 -11.37
C CYS A 7 14.80 14.01 -10.61
N PHE A 8 14.86 12.87 -11.30
CA PHE A 8 14.78 11.56 -10.67
C PHE A 8 15.92 11.33 -9.67
N ALA A 9 17.17 11.58 -10.06
CA ALA A 9 18.33 11.41 -9.18
C ALA A 9 18.25 12.33 -7.95
N THR A 10 17.83 13.59 -8.13
CA THR A 10 17.61 14.51 -7.02
C THR A 10 16.54 13.98 -6.07
N MET A 11 15.37 13.57 -6.59
CA MET A 11 14.28 13.00 -5.78
C MET A 11 14.71 11.73 -5.05
N TRP A 12 15.47 10.87 -5.71
CA TRP A 12 16.00 9.64 -5.13
C TRP A 12 16.98 9.94 -3.99
N LEU A 13 17.90 10.90 -4.19
CA LEU A 13 18.86 11.33 -3.16
C LEU A 13 18.16 11.97 -1.96
N LEU A 14 17.16 12.83 -2.19
CA LEU A 14 16.38 13.45 -1.12
C LEU A 14 15.66 12.39 -0.26
N GLN A 15 15.04 11.40 -0.90
CA GLN A 15 14.39 10.28 -0.20
C GLN A 15 15.39 9.46 0.62
N ALA A 16 16.53 9.11 0.02
CA ALA A 16 17.59 8.38 0.69
C ALA A 16 18.12 9.17 1.91
N MET A 17 18.27 10.49 1.82
CA MET A 17 18.70 11.33 2.93
C MET A 17 17.71 11.32 4.08
N VAL A 18 16.41 11.52 3.84
CA VAL A 18 15.38 11.49 4.90
C VAL A 18 15.37 10.11 5.57
N PHE A 19 15.41 9.05 4.76
CA PHE A 19 15.45 7.67 5.26
C PHE A 19 16.70 7.38 6.12
N TRP A 20 17.87 7.86 5.73
CA TRP A 20 19.14 7.57 6.40
C TRP A 20 19.16 8.02 7.88
N HIS A 21 18.37 9.04 8.21
CA HIS A 21 18.20 9.56 9.57
C HIS A 21 17.30 8.66 10.45
N GLY A 22 16.73 7.58 9.90
CA GLY A 22 16.00 6.55 10.62
C GLY A 22 14.54 6.88 10.92
N MET A 23 13.86 5.93 11.58
CA MET A 23 12.40 5.95 11.76
C MET A 23 11.86 7.19 12.49
N ASN A 24 12.60 7.75 13.45
CA ASN A 24 12.16 8.95 14.17
C ASN A 24 12.16 10.20 13.29
N ALA A 25 13.13 10.32 12.37
CA ALA A 25 13.16 11.42 11.41
C ALA A 25 12.01 11.28 10.41
N ILE A 26 11.77 10.06 9.92
CA ILE A 26 10.65 9.74 9.02
C ILE A 26 9.32 10.15 9.66
N LYS A 27 9.05 9.76 10.91
CA LYS A 27 7.83 10.15 11.65
C LYS A 27 7.63 11.66 11.70
N ARG A 28 8.64 12.41 12.18
CA ARG A 28 8.58 13.87 12.28
C ARG A 28 8.37 14.54 10.92
N PHE A 29 9.00 14.00 9.88
CA PHE A 29 8.82 14.50 8.52
C PHE A 29 7.37 14.37 8.06
N ILE A 30 6.73 13.22 8.32
CA ILE A 30 5.33 12.95 7.95
C ILE A 30 4.36 13.78 8.78
N ASP A 31 4.64 13.95 10.08
CA ASP A 31 3.81 14.76 10.99
C ASP A 31 3.65 16.20 10.47
N ILE A 32 4.63 16.70 9.70
CA ILE A 32 4.58 18.02 9.06
C ILE A 32 4.02 17.92 7.64
N ALA A 33 4.52 16.98 6.83
CA ALA A 33 4.15 16.85 5.42
C ALA A 33 2.67 16.50 5.23
N GLY A 34 2.10 15.62 6.06
CA GLY A 34 0.71 15.18 5.98
C GLY A 34 -0.29 16.34 6.07
N PRO A 35 -0.27 17.13 7.17
CA PRO A 35 -1.12 18.32 7.29
C PRO A 35 -0.89 19.36 6.20
N ALA A 36 0.36 19.55 5.76
CA ALA A 36 0.69 20.51 4.71
C ALA A 36 -0.01 20.19 3.38
N VAL A 37 -0.14 18.92 3.01
CA VAL A 37 -0.92 18.50 1.82
C VAL A 37 -2.37 18.91 1.94
N TYR A 38 -3.00 18.69 3.10
CA TYR A 38 -4.39 19.08 3.31
C TYR A 38 -4.58 20.58 3.14
N VAL A 39 -3.66 21.38 3.69
CA VAL A 39 -3.70 22.84 3.54
C VAL A 39 -3.63 23.23 2.07
N VAL A 40 -2.70 22.66 1.29
CA VAL A 40 -2.56 22.97 -0.14
C VAL A 40 -3.77 22.50 -0.94
N MET A 41 -4.26 21.29 -0.70
CA MET A 41 -5.41 20.73 -1.41
C MET A 41 -6.70 21.50 -1.11
N LEU A 42 -6.93 21.88 0.14
CA LEU A 42 -8.09 22.71 0.53
C LEU A 42 -7.98 24.14 -0.02
N ALA A 43 -6.78 24.73 0.00
CA ALA A 43 -6.54 26.04 -0.60
C ALA A 43 -6.77 26.00 -2.11
N LEU A 44 -6.33 24.94 -2.79
CA LEU A 44 -6.57 24.74 -4.22
C LEU A 44 -8.06 24.55 -4.53
N ALA A 45 -8.77 23.72 -3.74
CA ALA A 45 -10.21 23.56 -3.89
C ALA A 45 -10.96 24.89 -3.66
N GLY A 46 -10.58 25.65 -2.64
CA GLY A 46 -11.14 26.98 -2.38
C GLY A 46 -10.86 27.96 -3.52
N TRP A 47 -9.65 27.93 -4.10
CA TRP A 47 -9.31 28.74 -5.26
C TRP A 47 -10.12 28.37 -6.51
N ILE A 48 -10.33 27.07 -6.77
CA ILE A 48 -11.18 26.59 -7.85
C ILE A 48 -12.61 27.09 -7.66
N VAL A 49 -13.20 26.88 -6.48
CA VAL A 49 -14.56 27.34 -6.17
C VAL A 49 -14.67 28.87 -6.29
N TYR A 50 -13.65 29.61 -5.87
CA TYR A 50 -13.61 31.06 -6.04
C TYR A 50 -13.63 31.48 -7.53
N LYS A 51 -12.96 30.73 -8.41
CA LYS A 51 -12.90 31.03 -9.85
C LYS A 51 -14.13 30.58 -10.62
N THR A 52 -14.75 29.47 -10.25
CA THR A 52 -15.87 28.88 -11.00
C THR A 52 -17.23 29.14 -10.39
N GLY A 53 -17.28 29.58 -9.12
CA GLY A 53 -18.49 29.52 -8.30
C GLY A 53 -18.87 28.08 -7.95
N PHE A 54 -19.85 27.92 -7.05
CA PHE A 54 -20.41 26.62 -6.71
C PHE A 54 -21.15 25.97 -7.90
N ASP A 55 -21.75 26.79 -8.77
CA ASP A 55 -22.46 26.31 -9.97
C ASP A 55 -21.51 25.66 -11.00
N GLY A 56 -20.22 26.00 -10.95
CA GLY A 56 -19.19 25.38 -11.77
C GLY A 56 -18.71 24.02 -11.25
N ILE A 57 -19.21 23.56 -10.10
CA ILE A 57 -18.86 22.27 -9.50
C ILE A 57 -20.01 21.28 -9.69
N SER A 58 -19.72 20.19 -10.40
CA SER A 58 -20.63 19.06 -10.57
C SER A 58 -20.13 17.86 -9.78
N PHE A 59 -20.99 17.28 -8.94
CA PHE A 59 -20.76 15.96 -8.35
C PHE A 59 -21.10 14.81 -9.30
N THR A 60 -21.60 15.11 -10.50
CA THR A 60 -21.89 14.15 -11.56
C THR A 60 -20.92 14.38 -12.71
N LEU A 61 -19.81 13.63 -12.72
CA LEU A 61 -18.78 13.68 -13.77
C LEU A 61 -18.91 12.55 -14.81
N ALA A 62 -20.04 11.84 -14.83
CA ALA A 62 -20.23 10.68 -15.69
C ALA A 62 -20.26 11.10 -17.17
N SER A 63 -19.35 10.53 -17.97
CA SER A 63 -19.36 10.65 -19.44
C SER A 63 -20.20 9.55 -20.12
N LYS A 64 -20.59 8.53 -19.36
CA LYS A 64 -21.41 7.39 -19.81
C LYS A 64 -22.56 7.16 -18.83
N SER A 65 -23.76 6.89 -19.35
CA SER A 65 -24.88 6.41 -18.55
C SER A 65 -24.79 4.89 -18.41
N LEU A 66 -24.47 4.42 -17.21
CA LEU A 66 -24.53 3.00 -16.88
C LEU A 66 -25.91 2.67 -16.33
N SER A 67 -26.41 1.47 -16.60
CA SER A 67 -27.56 0.94 -15.88
C SER A 67 -27.24 0.77 -14.39
N ALA A 68 -28.26 0.72 -13.53
CA ALA A 68 -28.05 0.53 -12.09
C ALA A 68 -27.27 -0.76 -11.77
N GLY A 69 -27.49 -1.83 -12.57
CA GLY A 69 -26.77 -3.10 -12.44
C GLY A 69 -25.28 -2.96 -12.80
N GLU A 70 -24.98 -2.34 -13.95
CA GLU A 70 -23.59 -2.08 -14.38
C GLU A 70 -22.86 -1.17 -13.40
N GLN A 71 -23.50 -0.10 -12.92
CA GLN A 71 -22.90 0.80 -11.94
C GLN A 71 -22.57 0.07 -10.64
N THR A 72 -23.46 -0.81 -10.16
CA THR A 72 -23.21 -1.63 -8.97
C THR A 72 -22.05 -2.59 -9.19
N TRP A 73 -21.98 -3.24 -10.36
CA TRP A 73 -20.88 -4.14 -10.72
C TRP A 73 -19.54 -3.41 -10.74
N GLN A 74 -19.48 -2.25 -11.41
CA GLN A 74 -18.26 -1.44 -11.48
C GLN A 74 -17.82 -0.95 -10.09
N MET A 75 -18.76 -0.65 -9.19
CA MET A 75 -18.44 -0.30 -7.80
C MET A 75 -17.81 -1.47 -7.03
N ILE A 76 -18.31 -2.69 -7.23
CA ILE A 76 -17.74 -3.91 -6.63
C ILE A 76 -16.32 -4.14 -7.17
N THR A 77 -16.13 -4.05 -8.49
CA THR A 77 -14.82 -4.19 -9.14
C THR A 77 -13.83 -3.12 -8.65
N ALA A 78 -14.24 -1.85 -8.59
CA ALA A 78 -13.40 -0.78 -8.06
C ALA A 78 -13.01 -1.02 -6.59
N THR A 79 -13.95 -1.49 -5.77
CA THR A 79 -13.68 -1.85 -4.37
C THR A 79 -12.64 -2.98 -4.30
N ALA A 80 -12.77 -3.99 -5.15
CA ALA A 80 -11.81 -5.10 -5.20
C ALA A 80 -10.40 -4.63 -5.58
N LEU A 81 -10.29 -3.74 -6.58
CA LEU A 81 -9.02 -3.14 -6.99
C LEU A 81 -8.39 -2.30 -5.87
N VAL A 82 -9.18 -1.54 -5.11
CA VAL A 82 -8.69 -0.78 -3.95
C VAL A 82 -8.14 -1.74 -2.89
N VAL A 83 -8.82 -2.85 -2.57
CA VAL A 83 -8.32 -3.85 -1.62
C VAL A 83 -7.00 -4.45 -2.10
N SER A 84 -6.90 -4.82 -3.38
CA SER A 84 -5.67 -5.33 -3.99
C SER A 84 -4.54 -4.31 -3.95
N TYR A 85 -4.83 -3.03 -4.18
CA TYR A 85 -3.83 -1.96 -4.10
C TYR A 85 -3.30 -1.77 -2.67
N PHE A 86 -4.17 -1.82 -1.66
CA PHE A 86 -3.79 -1.69 -0.25
C PHE A 86 -3.19 -2.96 0.37
N SER A 87 -3.13 -4.07 -0.36
CA SER A 87 -2.70 -5.35 0.21
C SER A 87 -1.24 -5.37 0.65
N GLY A 88 -0.35 -4.70 -0.11
CA GLY A 88 1.07 -4.58 0.24
C GLY A 88 1.27 -3.85 1.57
N PRO A 89 0.79 -2.59 1.70
CA PRO A 89 0.81 -1.86 2.96
C PRO A 89 0.12 -2.61 4.11
N LEU A 90 -0.95 -3.36 3.84
CA LEU A 90 -1.67 -4.13 4.85
C LEU A 90 -0.83 -5.27 5.43
N LEU A 91 -0.11 -6.03 4.60
CA LEU A 91 0.81 -7.07 5.06
C LEU A 91 1.92 -6.50 5.92
N ASN A 92 2.43 -5.34 5.54
CA ASN A 92 3.57 -4.72 6.19
C ASN A 92 3.19 -3.76 7.32
N PHE A 93 1.91 -3.69 7.69
CA PHE A 93 1.45 -2.82 8.76
C PHE A 93 2.13 -3.13 10.11
N GLY A 94 2.62 -4.35 10.29
CA GLY A 94 3.49 -4.79 11.40
C GLY A 94 4.69 -3.87 11.62
N ASP A 95 5.30 -3.36 10.55
CA ASP A 95 6.50 -2.52 10.62
C ASP A 95 6.27 -1.20 11.34
N PHE A 96 5.07 -0.65 11.20
CA PHE A 96 4.66 0.62 11.81
C PHE A 96 4.00 0.42 13.17
N SER A 97 3.13 -0.59 13.26
CA SER A 97 2.35 -0.86 14.47
C SER A 97 3.20 -1.18 15.69
N ARG A 98 4.37 -1.81 15.52
CA ARG A 98 5.35 -2.03 16.62
C ARG A 98 5.90 -0.75 17.25
N TYR A 99 5.76 0.39 16.58
CA TYR A 99 6.15 1.69 17.11
C TYR A 99 4.96 2.50 17.67
N GLY A 100 3.77 1.93 17.65
CA GLY A 100 2.59 2.53 18.26
C GLY A 100 2.68 2.50 19.79
N LYS A 101 2.00 3.45 20.45
CA LYS A 101 1.99 3.52 21.91
C LYS A 101 1.21 2.37 22.55
N SER A 102 0.11 1.95 21.91
CA SER A 102 -0.71 0.83 22.35
C SER A 102 -1.60 0.34 21.20
N MET A 103 -2.07 -0.91 21.31
CA MET A 103 -3.01 -1.48 20.33
C MET A 103 -4.35 -0.73 20.29
N GLY A 104 -4.77 -0.14 21.41
CA GLY A 104 -5.97 0.71 21.49
C GLY A 104 -5.83 1.97 20.64
N GLU A 105 -4.68 2.65 20.73
CA GLU A 105 -4.37 3.83 19.92
C GLU A 105 -4.29 3.51 18.43
N ILE A 106 -3.66 2.39 18.06
CA ILE A 106 -3.57 1.92 16.67
C ILE A 106 -4.97 1.67 16.09
N ARG A 107 -5.85 1.00 16.85
CA ARG A 107 -7.24 0.75 16.43
C ARG A 107 -8.03 2.05 16.27
N ARG A 108 -7.87 3.00 17.19
CA ARG A 108 -8.53 4.31 17.13
C ARG A 108 -8.06 5.10 15.91
N GLY A 109 -6.74 5.12 15.68
CA GLY A 109 -6.13 5.75 14.51
C GLY A 109 -6.67 5.20 13.20
N ASN A 110 -6.74 3.89 13.04
CA ASN A 110 -7.30 3.26 11.83
C ASN A 110 -8.81 3.51 11.66
N ARG A 111 -9.59 3.41 12.75
CA ARG A 111 -11.05 3.56 12.69
C ARG A 111 -11.49 4.94 12.24
N TRP A 112 -10.80 5.99 12.69
CA TRP A 112 -11.14 7.36 12.33
C TRP A 112 -10.31 7.86 11.16
N GLY A 113 -9.01 7.57 11.17
CA GLY A 113 -8.06 8.06 10.19
C GLY A 113 -8.38 7.56 8.78
N LEU A 114 -8.66 6.27 8.57
CA LEU A 114 -8.90 5.78 7.22
C LEU A 114 -10.22 6.32 6.65
N PRO A 115 -11.42 6.07 7.24
CA PRO A 115 -12.67 6.48 6.59
C PRO A 115 -12.78 8.00 6.45
N PHE A 116 -12.36 8.77 7.45
CA PHE A 116 -12.45 10.22 7.41
C PHE A 116 -11.51 10.81 6.36
N ASN A 117 -10.24 10.38 6.33
CA ASN A 117 -9.29 10.91 5.35
C ASN A 117 -9.70 10.54 3.92
N PHE A 118 -10.15 9.30 3.69
CA PHE A 118 -10.61 8.88 2.37
C PHE A 118 -11.83 9.71 1.91
N LEU A 119 -12.82 9.91 2.78
CA LEU A 119 -14.01 10.68 2.44
C LEU A 119 -13.67 12.15 2.17
N LEU A 120 -12.89 12.78 3.07
CA LEU A 120 -12.48 14.17 2.93
C LEU A 120 -11.68 14.37 1.63
N PHE A 121 -10.68 13.52 1.39
CA PHE A 121 -9.84 13.62 0.21
C PHE A 121 -10.63 13.35 -1.07
N SER A 122 -11.60 12.43 -1.05
CA SER A 122 -12.49 12.16 -2.19
C SER A 122 -13.33 13.38 -2.55
N ILE A 123 -13.94 14.05 -1.55
CA ILE A 123 -14.74 15.26 -1.78
C ILE A 123 -13.86 16.37 -2.35
N VAL A 124 -12.71 16.65 -1.73
CA VAL A 124 -11.79 17.69 -2.19
C VAL A 124 -11.30 17.41 -3.61
N THR A 125 -10.97 16.16 -3.93
CA THR A 125 -10.56 15.75 -5.28
C THR A 125 -11.68 15.97 -6.28
N VAL A 126 -12.92 15.56 -5.99
CA VAL A 126 -14.06 15.78 -6.88
C VAL A 126 -14.31 17.26 -7.16
N VAL A 127 -14.22 18.12 -6.13
CA VAL A 127 -14.36 19.57 -6.29
C VAL A 127 -13.27 20.13 -7.21
N ILE A 128 -12.01 19.76 -6.99
CA ILE A 128 -10.89 20.23 -7.82
C ILE A 128 -11.07 19.76 -9.27
N VAL A 129 -11.23 18.45 -9.48
CA VAL A 129 -11.33 17.84 -10.81
C VAL A 129 -12.53 18.38 -11.57
N SER A 130 -13.71 18.44 -10.94
CA SER A 130 -14.89 19.01 -11.58
C SER A 130 -14.71 20.48 -11.92
N GLY A 131 -14.15 21.27 -11.01
CA GLY A 131 -13.96 22.70 -11.27
C GLY A 131 -12.94 22.96 -12.36
N THR A 132 -11.94 22.08 -12.55
CA THR A 132 -11.02 22.19 -13.70
C THR A 132 -11.72 22.02 -15.04
N GLN A 133 -12.76 21.18 -15.14
CA GLN A 133 -13.57 21.05 -16.35
C GLN A 133 -14.26 22.38 -16.69
N SER A 134 -14.83 23.04 -15.70
CA SER A 134 -15.51 24.33 -15.88
C SER A 134 -14.54 25.49 -16.13
N LEU A 135 -13.36 25.47 -15.49
CA LEU A 135 -12.38 26.55 -15.56
C LEU A 135 -11.47 26.46 -16.81
N PHE A 136 -11.06 25.25 -17.18
CA PHE A 136 -10.07 24.99 -18.23
C PHE A 136 -10.64 24.22 -19.43
N GLY A 137 -11.92 23.85 -19.40
CA GLY A 137 -12.58 23.09 -20.48
C GLY A 137 -12.25 21.60 -20.50
N ARG A 138 -11.42 21.10 -19.56
CA ARG A 138 -11.07 19.69 -19.44
C ARG A 138 -10.84 19.28 -17.99
N MET A 139 -11.21 18.06 -17.64
CA MET A 139 -10.90 17.44 -16.35
C MET A 139 -9.40 17.20 -16.23
N ILE A 140 -8.78 17.80 -15.21
CA ILE A 140 -7.41 17.53 -14.81
C ILE A 140 -7.47 16.70 -13.53
N THR A 141 -7.02 15.45 -13.62
CA THR A 141 -7.01 14.52 -12.47
C THR A 141 -5.74 14.64 -11.63
N ASP A 142 -4.67 15.22 -12.19
CA ASP A 142 -3.42 15.45 -11.47
C ASP A 142 -3.47 16.78 -10.69
N PRO A 143 -3.43 16.75 -9.34
CA PRO A 143 -3.39 17.97 -8.55
C PRO A 143 -2.11 18.79 -8.79
N ILE A 144 -0.97 18.18 -9.12
CA ILE A 144 0.28 18.88 -9.41
C ILE A 144 0.12 19.73 -10.67
N GLU A 145 -0.45 19.14 -11.73
CA GLU A 145 -0.79 19.88 -12.94
C GLU A 145 -1.76 21.03 -12.64
N THR A 146 -2.77 20.78 -11.80
CA THR A 146 -3.75 21.82 -11.45
C THR A 146 -3.09 22.99 -10.70
N VAL A 147 -2.21 22.71 -9.72
CA VAL A 147 -1.45 23.74 -8.99
C VAL A 147 -0.63 24.62 -9.95
N SER A 148 0.02 24.02 -10.95
CA SER A 148 0.82 24.77 -11.94
C SER A 148 0.03 25.80 -12.75
N ARG A 149 -1.31 25.72 -12.74
CA ARG A 149 -2.22 26.58 -13.50
C ARG A 149 -2.86 27.69 -12.67
N VAL A 150 -2.50 27.83 -11.39
CA VAL A 150 -3.04 28.83 -10.47
C VAL A 150 -2.67 30.27 -10.89
N GLY A 151 -1.59 30.43 -11.67
CA GLY A 151 -1.19 31.71 -12.28
C GLY A 151 -0.47 32.68 -11.34
N ASN A 152 -0.16 32.27 -10.11
CA ASN A 152 0.68 33.01 -9.16
C ASN A 152 1.95 32.21 -8.89
N ASP A 153 3.09 32.72 -9.34
CA ASP A 153 4.38 32.01 -9.30
C ASP A 153 4.78 31.56 -7.89
N LEU A 154 4.51 32.38 -6.87
CA LEU A 154 4.82 32.05 -5.48
C LEU A 154 3.90 30.96 -4.95
N ALA A 155 2.58 31.04 -5.24
CA ALA A 155 1.63 30.01 -4.84
C ALA A 155 1.91 28.67 -5.53
N VAL A 156 2.26 28.72 -6.82
CA VAL A 156 2.69 27.55 -7.60
C VAL A 156 3.95 26.95 -6.98
N ALA A 157 4.98 27.75 -6.69
CA ALA A 157 6.22 27.27 -6.11
C ALA A 157 6.00 26.58 -4.75
N ILE A 158 5.23 27.21 -3.84
CA ILE A 158 4.91 26.63 -2.52
C ILE A 158 4.09 25.35 -2.66
N GLY A 159 3.07 25.36 -3.53
CA GLY A 159 2.22 24.20 -3.76
C GLY A 159 3.01 23.01 -4.31
N LEU A 160 3.83 23.23 -5.34
CA LEU A 160 4.67 22.20 -5.94
C LEU A 160 5.71 21.65 -4.95
N LEU A 161 6.39 22.52 -4.19
CA LEU A 161 7.35 22.09 -3.16
C LEU A 161 6.67 21.25 -2.06
N THR A 162 5.46 21.62 -1.66
CA THR A 162 4.68 20.86 -0.68
C THR A 162 4.30 19.49 -1.23
N MET A 163 3.82 19.42 -2.47
CA MET A 163 3.46 18.16 -3.14
C MET A 163 4.68 17.25 -3.31
N ILE A 164 5.84 17.79 -3.70
CA ILE A 164 7.11 17.06 -3.77
C ILE A 164 7.48 16.49 -2.40
N THR A 165 7.44 17.32 -1.36
CA THR A 165 7.78 16.94 0.03
C THR A 165 6.86 15.82 0.53
N ALA A 166 5.57 15.93 0.25
CA ALA A 166 4.58 14.91 0.59
C ALA A 166 4.80 13.60 -0.16
N THR A 167 5.09 13.69 -1.46
CA THR A 167 5.38 12.52 -2.30
C THR A 167 6.59 11.76 -1.77
N ILE A 168 7.65 12.47 -1.38
CA ILE A 168 8.82 11.90 -0.70
C ILE A 168 8.40 11.16 0.58
N GLY A 169 7.60 11.80 1.43
CA GLY A 169 7.18 11.23 2.72
C GLY A 169 6.35 9.97 2.56
N ILE A 170 5.33 10.00 1.71
CA ILE A 170 4.45 8.86 1.44
C ILE A 170 5.25 7.71 0.83
N ASN A 171 6.16 7.98 -0.12
CA ASN A 171 6.95 6.94 -0.76
C ASN A 171 7.89 6.24 0.24
N ILE A 172 8.54 7.01 1.12
CA ILE A 172 9.40 6.43 2.17
C ILE A 172 8.58 5.48 3.05
N VAL A 173 7.41 5.90 3.52
CA VAL A 173 6.55 5.08 4.39
C VAL A 173 6.02 3.86 3.65
N ALA A 174 5.34 4.07 2.53
CA ALA A 174 4.59 3.01 1.89
C ALA A 174 5.49 1.97 1.21
N ASN A 175 6.63 2.39 0.65
CA ASN A 175 7.39 1.55 -0.26
C ASN A 175 8.85 1.31 0.16
N PHE A 176 9.39 2.09 1.09
CA PHE A 176 10.82 2.01 1.41
C PHE A 176 11.10 1.33 2.75
N VAL A 177 10.29 1.63 3.77
CA VAL A 177 10.48 1.12 5.13
C VAL A 177 10.42 -0.41 5.18
N SER A 178 9.44 -1.03 4.53
CA SER A 178 9.22 -2.48 4.63
C SER A 178 10.32 -3.30 3.95
N PRO A 179 10.72 -3.01 2.70
CA PRO A 179 11.88 -3.67 2.10
C PRO A 179 13.17 -3.50 2.92
N ALA A 180 13.36 -2.33 3.55
CA ALA A 180 14.52 -2.10 4.43
C ALA A 180 14.52 -3.06 5.62
N PHE A 181 13.34 -3.32 6.21
CA PHE A 181 13.20 -4.33 7.26
C PHE A 181 13.35 -5.75 6.73
N ASP A 182 12.75 -6.08 5.60
CA ASP A 182 12.86 -7.40 4.97
C ASP A 182 14.33 -7.79 4.73
N PHE A 183 15.11 -6.91 4.09
CA PHE A 183 16.53 -7.17 3.86
C PHE A 183 17.33 -7.26 5.16
N SER A 184 17.03 -6.43 6.15
CA SER A 184 17.70 -6.52 7.45
C SER A 184 17.38 -7.82 8.19
N ASN A 185 16.17 -8.35 8.03
CA ASN A 185 15.74 -9.60 8.64
C ASN A 185 16.37 -10.83 7.96
N CYS A 186 16.75 -10.74 6.68
CA CYS A 186 17.46 -11.83 5.99
C CYS A 186 18.85 -12.12 6.58
N SER A 187 19.54 -11.11 7.12
CA SER A 187 20.83 -11.31 7.81
C SER A 187 21.07 -10.19 8.83
N PRO A 188 20.45 -10.27 10.03
CA PRO A 188 20.47 -9.16 11.00
C PRO A 188 21.85 -8.78 11.50
N GLN A 189 22.79 -9.73 11.51
CA GLN A 189 24.18 -9.50 11.93
C GLN A 189 25.01 -8.73 10.88
N LYS A 190 24.58 -8.73 9.60
CA LYS A 190 25.35 -8.17 8.47
C LYS A 190 24.64 -6.99 7.80
N ILE A 191 23.31 -6.97 7.84
CA ILE A 191 22.49 -5.98 7.13
C ILE A 191 21.74 -5.16 8.16
N SER A 192 22.22 -3.94 8.40
CA SER A 192 21.48 -2.97 9.20
C SER A 192 20.25 -2.45 8.45
N PHE A 193 19.29 -1.83 9.15
CA PHE A 193 18.16 -1.14 8.52
C PHE A 193 18.60 -0.15 7.43
N ARG A 194 19.68 0.60 7.67
CA ARG A 194 20.24 1.54 6.68
C ARG A 194 20.77 0.80 5.45
N THR A 195 21.51 -0.27 5.66
CA THR A 195 22.07 -1.11 4.59
C THR A 195 20.95 -1.75 3.77
N GLY A 196 19.94 -2.34 4.42
CA GLY A 196 18.78 -2.93 3.77
C GLY A 196 17.99 -1.92 2.96
N GLY A 197 17.77 -0.72 3.51
CA GLY A 197 17.14 0.37 2.77
C GLY A 197 17.92 0.80 1.53
N MET A 198 19.25 0.89 1.60
CA MET A 198 20.05 1.19 0.39
C MET A 198 20.01 0.09 -0.65
N ILE A 199 19.98 -1.18 -0.24
CA ILE A 199 19.78 -2.31 -1.16
C ILE A 199 18.44 -2.14 -1.89
N ALA A 200 17.36 -1.84 -1.15
CA ALA A 200 16.05 -1.56 -1.75
C ALA A 200 16.07 -0.34 -2.69
N ALA A 201 16.72 0.76 -2.28
CA ALA A 201 16.82 2.00 -3.05
C ALA A 201 17.53 1.83 -4.39
N VAL A 202 18.65 1.10 -4.39
CA VAL A 202 19.41 0.83 -5.60
C VAL A 202 18.68 -0.20 -6.45
N GLY A 203 18.15 -1.25 -5.82
CA GLY A 203 17.35 -2.28 -6.48
C GLY A 203 16.15 -1.69 -7.23
N SER A 204 15.46 -0.70 -6.67
CA SER A 204 14.32 -0.05 -7.34
C SER A 204 14.71 0.69 -8.63
N ILE A 205 15.93 1.22 -8.73
CA ILE A 205 16.42 1.83 -9.99
C ILE A 205 16.64 0.74 -11.05
N LEU A 206 17.26 -0.38 -10.64
CA LEU A 206 17.60 -1.48 -11.54
C LEU A 206 16.37 -2.19 -12.11
N LEU A 207 15.26 -2.21 -11.36
CA LEU A 207 13.98 -2.74 -11.85
C LEU A 207 13.38 -1.89 -12.98
N THR A 208 13.81 -0.63 -13.14
CA THR A 208 13.30 0.30 -14.16
C THR A 208 11.76 0.37 -14.18
N PRO A 209 11.11 0.69 -13.03
CA PRO A 209 9.67 0.50 -12.86
C PRO A 209 8.84 1.31 -13.84
N TRP A 210 9.34 2.43 -14.37
CA TRP A 210 8.66 3.18 -15.43
C TRP A 210 8.30 2.31 -16.65
N ASN A 211 9.08 1.26 -16.93
CA ASN A 211 8.75 0.31 -17.98
C ASN A 211 7.44 -0.47 -17.72
N LEU A 212 7.06 -0.66 -16.45
CA LEU A 212 5.84 -1.34 -16.01
C LEU A 212 4.62 -0.41 -15.99
N PHE A 213 4.82 0.90 -16.01
CA PHE A 213 3.75 1.92 -15.97
C PHE A 213 3.61 2.68 -17.30
N ASN A 214 4.17 2.14 -18.39
CA ASN A 214 4.18 2.80 -19.69
C ASN A 214 2.82 2.78 -20.41
N SER A 215 1.92 1.87 -20.07
CA SER A 215 0.55 1.83 -20.62
C SER A 215 -0.49 1.41 -19.58
N PRO A 216 -1.76 1.81 -19.72
CA PRO A 216 -2.82 1.39 -18.82
C PRO A 216 -2.93 -0.14 -18.68
N GLU A 217 -2.76 -0.88 -19.80
CA GLU A 217 -2.82 -2.34 -19.80
C GLU A 217 -1.68 -2.96 -18.99
N LEU A 218 -0.46 -2.43 -19.11
CA LEU A 218 0.69 -2.89 -18.32
C LEU A 218 0.52 -2.60 -16.83
N ILE A 219 -0.13 -1.48 -16.48
CA ILE A 219 -0.46 -1.15 -15.09
C ILE A 219 -1.42 -2.19 -14.52
N HIS A 220 -2.53 -2.48 -15.22
CA HIS A 220 -3.49 -3.50 -14.80
C HIS A 220 -2.83 -4.87 -14.63
N TYR A 221 -2.07 -5.31 -15.65
CA TYR A 221 -1.35 -6.57 -15.61
C TYR A 221 -0.38 -6.67 -14.43
N THR A 222 0.36 -5.59 -14.15
CA THR A 222 1.29 -5.53 -13.01
C THR A 222 0.55 -5.69 -11.68
N LEU A 223 -0.58 -5.00 -11.52
CA LEU A 223 -1.41 -5.09 -10.32
C LEU A 223 -2.02 -6.47 -10.14
N ASP A 224 -2.51 -7.09 -11.22
CA ASP A 224 -3.11 -8.43 -11.18
C ASP A 224 -2.08 -9.50 -10.81
N VAL A 225 -0.86 -9.41 -11.36
CA VAL A 225 0.25 -10.30 -11.00
C VAL A 225 0.59 -10.11 -9.52
N LEU A 226 0.78 -8.88 -9.04
CA LEU A 226 1.06 -8.62 -7.63
C LEU A 226 -0.05 -9.15 -6.71
N GLY A 227 -1.32 -8.94 -7.08
CA GLY A 227 -2.48 -9.47 -6.37
C GLY A 227 -2.47 -10.99 -6.28
N ALA A 228 -2.12 -11.67 -7.37
CA ALA A 228 -2.01 -13.13 -7.43
C ALA A 228 -0.90 -13.72 -6.53
N PHE A 229 0.15 -12.95 -6.19
CA PHE A 229 1.16 -13.37 -5.22
C PHE A 229 0.78 -13.00 -3.77
N ILE A 230 0.29 -11.78 -3.57
CA ILE A 230 0.01 -11.24 -2.23
C ILE A 230 -1.21 -11.89 -1.60
N GLY A 231 -2.29 -12.11 -2.37
CA GLY A 231 -3.52 -12.71 -1.88
C GLY A 231 -3.29 -14.09 -1.23
N PRO A 232 -2.64 -15.04 -1.93
CA PRO A 232 -2.32 -16.34 -1.36
C PRO A 232 -1.47 -16.28 -0.08
N LEU A 233 -0.47 -15.39 -0.01
CA LEU A 233 0.34 -15.22 1.19
C LEU A 233 -0.52 -14.73 2.36
N PHE A 234 -1.37 -13.73 2.11
CA PHE A 234 -2.28 -13.16 3.10
C PHE A 234 -3.25 -14.22 3.66
N GLY A 235 -3.84 -15.04 2.77
CA GLY A 235 -4.74 -16.13 3.17
C GLY A 235 -4.08 -17.15 4.11
N ILE A 236 -2.84 -17.55 3.82
CA ILE A 236 -2.07 -18.45 4.68
C ILE A 236 -1.82 -17.82 6.04
N LEU A 237 -1.36 -16.56 6.10
CA LEU A 237 -1.04 -15.88 7.35
C LEU A 237 -2.26 -15.73 8.27
N ILE A 238 -3.42 -15.35 7.72
CA ILE A 238 -4.66 -15.21 8.48
C ILE A 238 -5.12 -16.55 9.04
N VAL A 239 -5.12 -17.60 8.22
CA VAL A 239 -5.54 -18.94 8.64
C VAL A 239 -4.58 -19.53 9.65
N ASP A 240 -3.27 -19.41 9.42
CA ASP A 240 -2.23 -19.86 10.34
C ASP A 240 -2.40 -19.22 11.71
N PHE A 241 -2.44 -17.89 11.76
CA PHE A 241 -2.48 -17.17 13.01
C PHE A 241 -3.81 -17.31 13.74
N TYR A 242 -4.94 -16.99 13.10
CA TYR A 242 -6.24 -16.90 13.79
C TYR A 242 -6.97 -18.24 13.91
N ILE A 243 -6.87 -19.12 12.93
CA ILE A 243 -7.67 -20.36 12.89
C ILE A 243 -6.88 -21.53 13.47
N ILE A 244 -5.66 -21.76 12.99
CA ILE A 244 -4.82 -22.91 13.40
C ILE A 244 -4.17 -22.65 14.75
N LYS A 245 -3.42 -21.55 14.87
CA LYS A 245 -2.67 -21.17 16.07
C LYS A 245 -3.50 -20.38 17.09
N ARG A 246 -4.71 -19.95 16.73
CA ARG A 246 -5.68 -19.27 17.62
C ARG A 246 -5.12 -18.04 18.32
N GLY A 247 -4.35 -17.24 17.58
CA GLY A 247 -3.72 -16.02 18.09
C GLY A 247 -2.59 -16.28 19.08
N LYS A 248 -1.94 -17.44 19.02
CA LYS A 248 -0.77 -17.77 19.84
C LYS A 248 0.49 -17.78 18.99
N VAL A 249 1.53 -17.15 19.49
CA VAL A 249 2.87 -17.12 18.89
C VAL A 249 3.89 -17.23 20.01
N SER A 250 4.92 -18.07 19.87
CA SER A 250 6.06 -18.02 20.79
C SER A 250 7.16 -17.17 20.17
N VAL A 251 7.41 -16.03 20.81
CA VAL A 251 8.38 -15.03 20.36
C VAL A 251 9.80 -15.59 20.37
N ASN A 252 10.15 -16.41 21.37
CA ASN A 252 11.48 -16.99 21.47
C ASN A 252 11.81 -17.86 20.25
N ASP A 253 10.88 -18.71 19.83
CA ASP A 253 11.11 -19.60 18.69
C ASP A 253 11.04 -18.87 17.33
N LEU A 254 10.54 -17.62 17.27
CA LEU A 254 10.68 -16.79 16.07
C LEU A 254 12.14 -16.38 15.80
N PHE A 255 12.97 -16.39 16.84
CA PHE A 255 14.39 -16.05 16.77
C PHE A 255 15.30 -17.27 16.97
N ASP A 256 14.75 -18.49 16.92
CA ASP A 256 15.51 -19.74 16.97
C ASP A 256 15.66 -20.32 15.56
N ASP A 257 16.89 -20.25 15.02
CA ASP A 257 17.27 -20.78 13.71
C ASP A 257 17.80 -22.22 13.78
N THR A 258 17.59 -22.92 14.90
CA THR A 258 18.00 -24.30 15.06
C THR A 258 16.86 -25.27 14.71
N PRO A 259 17.17 -26.54 14.40
CA PRO A 259 16.15 -27.56 14.17
C PRO A 259 15.18 -27.84 15.33
N LYS A 260 15.42 -27.26 16.51
CA LYS A 260 14.56 -27.37 17.68
C LYS A 260 13.45 -26.31 17.72
N GLY A 261 13.63 -25.20 17.01
CA GLY A 261 12.66 -24.12 16.96
C GLY A 261 11.34 -24.58 16.34
N GLN A 262 10.22 -24.22 16.96
CA GLN A 262 8.89 -24.66 16.49
C GLN A 262 8.56 -24.21 15.06
N TYR A 263 9.21 -23.13 14.58
CA TYR A 263 9.02 -22.56 13.26
C TYR A 263 10.14 -22.93 12.27
N TRP A 264 11.05 -23.83 12.65
CA TRP A 264 12.07 -24.35 11.74
C TRP A 264 11.49 -25.28 10.67
N TYR A 265 10.43 -26.03 11.01
CA TYR A 265 9.79 -27.02 10.14
C TYR A 265 10.81 -27.96 9.48
N ARG A 266 10.88 -27.97 8.14
CA ARG A 266 11.84 -28.78 7.39
C ARG A 266 12.91 -27.88 6.78
N ASN A 267 14.07 -27.84 7.42
CA ASN A 267 15.24 -27.08 6.96
C ASN A 267 14.95 -25.57 6.79
N GLY A 268 14.18 -24.99 7.70
CA GLY A 268 13.78 -23.58 7.66
C GLY A 268 12.52 -23.28 6.83
N PHE A 269 11.92 -24.27 6.16
CA PHE A 269 10.76 -24.08 5.30
C PHE A 269 9.53 -24.84 5.81
N ASN A 270 8.37 -24.18 5.80
CA ASN A 270 7.09 -24.85 6.03
C ASN A 270 6.56 -25.48 4.72
N PRO A 271 6.68 -26.80 4.52
CA PRO A 271 6.25 -27.46 3.30
C PRO A 271 4.74 -27.36 3.08
N LYS A 272 3.93 -27.28 4.14
CA LYS A 272 2.48 -27.17 4.05
C LYS A 272 2.06 -25.79 3.55
N ALA A 273 2.74 -24.74 4.03
CA ALA A 273 2.53 -23.37 3.54
C ALA A 273 2.90 -23.27 2.06
N ILE A 274 4.06 -23.82 1.66
CA ILE A 274 4.49 -23.83 0.25
C ILE A 274 3.51 -24.61 -0.63
N ALA A 275 3.05 -25.79 -0.17
CA ALA A 275 2.09 -26.61 -0.90
C ALA A 275 0.71 -25.94 -1.07
N ALA A 276 0.32 -25.04 -0.16
CA ALA A 276 -0.87 -24.21 -0.33
C ALA A 276 -0.61 -22.98 -1.22
N LEU A 277 0.57 -22.38 -1.10
CA LEU A 277 0.96 -21.14 -1.78
C LEU A 277 1.12 -21.36 -3.30
N VAL A 278 1.97 -22.31 -3.69
CA VAL A 278 2.38 -22.48 -5.11
C VAL A 278 1.19 -22.74 -6.03
N PRO A 279 0.27 -23.68 -5.74
CA PRO A 279 -0.90 -23.90 -6.60
C PRO A 279 -1.83 -22.69 -6.64
N SER A 280 -2.01 -21.99 -5.52
CA SER A 280 -2.90 -20.82 -5.44
C SER A 280 -2.36 -19.66 -6.27
N VAL A 281 -1.05 -19.41 -6.21
CA VAL A 281 -0.37 -18.41 -7.06
C VAL A 281 -0.45 -18.83 -8.53
N ALA A 282 -0.20 -20.10 -8.85
CA ALA A 282 -0.27 -20.59 -10.23
C ALA A 282 -1.68 -20.40 -10.82
N ILE A 283 -2.73 -20.70 -10.06
CA ILE A 283 -4.12 -20.45 -10.49
C ILE A 283 -4.37 -18.94 -10.66
N GLY A 284 -3.92 -18.11 -9.71
CA GLY A 284 -4.03 -16.66 -9.82
C GLY A 284 -3.38 -16.10 -11.09
N LEU A 285 -2.16 -16.54 -11.40
CA LEU A 285 -1.44 -16.14 -12.62
C LEU A 285 -2.13 -16.61 -13.89
N VAL A 286 -2.66 -17.85 -13.91
CA VAL A 286 -3.45 -18.35 -15.05
C VAL A 286 -4.68 -17.47 -15.29
N ILE A 287 -5.37 -17.03 -14.22
CA ILE A 287 -6.50 -16.11 -14.33
C ILE A 287 -6.03 -14.75 -14.90
N SER A 288 -4.93 -14.20 -14.40
CA SER A 288 -4.40 -12.90 -14.85
C SER A 288 -3.89 -12.90 -16.30
N PHE A 289 -3.38 -14.04 -16.79
CA PHE A 289 -2.76 -14.13 -18.12
C PHE A 289 -3.71 -14.60 -19.22
N ILE A 290 -4.88 -15.13 -18.89
CA ILE A 290 -5.88 -15.53 -19.88
C ILE A 290 -6.82 -14.34 -20.14
N PRO A 291 -6.84 -13.75 -21.35
CA PRO A 291 -7.67 -12.57 -21.63
C PRO A 291 -9.17 -12.80 -21.41
N ALA A 292 -9.65 -14.03 -21.62
CA ALA A 292 -11.04 -14.40 -21.36
C ALA A 292 -11.44 -14.35 -19.88
N LEU A 293 -10.48 -14.28 -18.96
CA LEU A 293 -10.69 -14.25 -17.51
C LEU A 293 -10.39 -12.88 -16.89
N HIS A 294 -10.16 -11.84 -17.69
CA HIS A 294 -9.75 -10.52 -17.20
C HIS A 294 -10.75 -9.90 -16.19
N GLU A 295 -12.06 -10.08 -16.41
CA GLU A 295 -13.09 -9.65 -15.44
C GLU A 295 -12.90 -10.31 -14.06
N VAL A 296 -12.45 -11.58 -14.05
CA VAL A 296 -12.18 -12.36 -12.83
C VAL A 296 -10.82 -11.98 -12.23
N ALA A 297 -9.86 -11.54 -13.03
CA ALA A 297 -8.54 -11.11 -12.58
C ALA A 297 -8.58 -9.93 -11.60
N ASN A 298 -9.59 -9.05 -11.73
CA ASN A 298 -9.87 -7.98 -10.76
C ASN A 298 -10.09 -8.51 -9.32
N PHE A 299 -10.46 -9.79 -9.18
CA PHE A 299 -10.68 -10.47 -7.90
C PHE A 299 -9.56 -11.45 -7.53
N SER A 300 -8.45 -11.46 -8.26
CA SER A 300 -7.30 -12.36 -8.09
C SER A 300 -6.79 -12.40 -6.64
N TRP A 301 -6.75 -11.25 -5.96
CA TRP A 301 -6.37 -11.17 -4.55
C TRP A 301 -7.30 -11.99 -3.65
N PHE A 302 -8.62 -11.82 -3.78
CA PHE A 302 -9.62 -12.54 -2.98
C PHE A 302 -9.59 -14.03 -3.30
N ILE A 303 -9.56 -14.38 -4.58
CA ILE A 303 -9.46 -15.77 -5.05
C ILE A 303 -8.22 -16.42 -4.42
N GLY A 304 -7.08 -15.74 -4.48
CA GLY A 304 -5.84 -16.19 -3.86
C GLY A 304 -5.96 -16.41 -2.35
N VAL A 305 -6.54 -15.46 -1.62
CA VAL A 305 -6.79 -15.55 -0.17
C VAL A 305 -7.63 -16.78 0.17
N PHE A 306 -8.73 -16.99 -0.55
CA PHE A 306 -9.64 -18.11 -0.28
C PHE A 306 -9.01 -19.45 -0.65
N LEU A 307 -8.36 -19.55 -1.82
CA LEU A 307 -7.71 -20.78 -2.28
C LEU A 307 -6.60 -21.21 -1.32
N SER A 308 -5.65 -20.31 -1.02
CA SER A 308 -4.51 -20.65 -0.17
C SER A 308 -4.93 -20.85 1.28
N GLY A 309 -5.88 -20.05 1.77
CA GLY A 309 -6.40 -20.15 3.13
C GLY A 309 -7.14 -21.48 3.34
N ALA A 310 -8.00 -21.87 2.41
CA ALA A 310 -8.71 -23.16 2.48
C ALA A 310 -7.74 -24.34 2.35
N ALA A 311 -6.82 -24.29 1.38
CA ALA A 311 -5.81 -25.32 1.18
C ALA A 311 -4.92 -25.47 2.42
N TYR A 312 -4.39 -24.37 2.94
CA TYR A 312 -3.52 -24.39 4.12
C TYR A 312 -4.27 -24.88 5.36
N ARG A 313 -5.52 -24.43 5.58
CA ARG A 313 -6.37 -24.94 6.66
C ARG A 313 -6.51 -26.45 6.60
N TRP A 314 -6.71 -27.01 5.41
CA TRP A 314 -6.89 -28.44 5.24
C TRP A 314 -5.59 -29.21 5.48
N ILE A 315 -4.47 -28.75 4.91
CA ILE A 315 -3.15 -29.41 5.00
C ILE A 315 -2.56 -29.30 6.41
N ALA A 316 -2.71 -28.15 7.08
CA ALA A 316 -2.11 -27.85 8.38
C ALA A 316 -3.07 -28.02 9.57
N ARG A 317 -4.21 -28.69 9.39
CA ARG A 317 -5.25 -28.89 10.42
C ARG A 317 -4.76 -29.50 11.74
N ASP A 318 -3.67 -30.28 11.66
CA ASP A 318 -3.08 -30.99 12.80
C ASP A 318 -1.96 -30.19 13.50
N GLU A 319 -1.53 -29.06 12.94
CA GLU A 319 -0.49 -28.19 13.51
C GLU A 319 -1.05 -27.27 14.60
N ARG A 320 -1.53 -27.85 15.69
CA ARG A 320 -1.91 -27.06 16.86
C ARG A 320 -0.67 -26.72 17.67
N VAL A 321 -0.42 -25.43 17.88
CA VAL A 321 0.61 -24.94 18.80
C VAL A 321 0.27 -25.44 20.21
N GLY A 322 1.20 -26.18 20.83
CA GLY A 322 1.13 -26.57 22.23
C GLY A 322 1.01 -25.33 23.12
N ALA A 323 0.33 -25.45 24.27
CA ALA A 323 -0.09 -24.30 25.07
C ALA A 323 1.06 -23.36 25.49
N THR A 324 1.31 -22.33 24.68
CA THR A 324 2.09 -21.14 25.06
C THR A 324 1.14 -19.97 25.32
N ALA A 325 1.63 -18.99 26.10
CA ALA A 325 0.84 -17.85 26.58
C ALA A 325 0.11 -17.13 25.43
N GLY A 326 -1.18 -16.87 25.62
CA GLY A 326 -2.00 -16.21 24.60
C GLY A 326 -1.63 -14.74 24.41
N PHE A 327 -1.77 -14.24 23.18
CA PHE A 327 -1.50 -12.85 22.80
C PHE A 327 -2.23 -11.82 23.67
N SER A 328 -3.40 -12.15 24.22
CA SER A 328 -4.14 -11.30 25.16
C SER A 328 -3.38 -11.01 26.46
N ALA A 329 -2.54 -11.95 26.93
CA ALA A 329 -1.77 -11.80 28.15
C ALA A 329 -0.54 -10.88 27.96
N LEU A 330 -0.06 -10.73 26.72
CA LEU A 330 1.05 -9.84 26.38
C LEU A 330 0.55 -8.41 26.13
N ALA A 331 -0.60 -8.24 25.47
CA ALA A 331 -1.20 -6.93 25.21
C ALA A 331 -1.75 -6.20 26.45
N GLN A 332 -1.88 -6.89 27.60
CA GLN A 332 -2.27 -6.30 28.89
C GLN A 332 -1.08 -5.89 29.77
N LYS A 333 0.16 -6.20 29.35
CA LYS A 333 1.38 -5.93 30.13
C LYS A 333 2.21 -4.75 29.64
N GLU A 334 1.76 -4.05 28.61
CA GLU A 334 2.33 -2.79 28.09
C GLU A 334 1.29 -1.66 28.17
#